data_AF-A0A2D6PEX4-F1
#
_entry.id   AF-A0A2D6PEX4-F1
#
_cell.length_a   1.000
_cell.length_b   1.000
_cell.length_c   1.000
_cell.angle_alpha   90.00
_cell.angle_beta   90.00
_cell.angle_gamma   90.00
#
_symmetry.space_group_name_H-M   'P 1'
#
loop_
_entity.id
_entity.type
_entity.pdbx_description
1 polymer ?
#
loop_
_entity_poly.entity_id
_entity_poly.type
_entity_poly.pdbx_seq_one_letter_code
_entity_poly.pdbx_strand_id
1 'polypeptide(L)'
;MSPRMLRRLGVLGLAVLVFVAVLGLGVVPFRDWLDQRETLGDLRGQVSDIEHQNRAYELRVDALNTDEEIERRARAEYNLVRFDEEAYAVLPPPGDVMEAPDIWPFRG
;
A
#
# COMPACT_ATOMS: atom_id res chain seq x y z
N MET A 1 -36.36 -54.11 37.32
CA MET A 1 -35.05 -53.50 37.03
C MET A 1 -34.38 -53.11 38.34
N SER A 2 -33.10 -53.44 38.54
CA SER A 2 -32.44 -53.10 39.80
C SER A 2 -32.18 -51.59 39.90
N PRO A 3 -32.38 -50.96 41.07
CA PRO A 3 -32.23 -49.50 41.25
C PRO A 3 -30.82 -49.00 40.92
N ARG A 4 -29.82 -49.89 41.01
CA ARG A 4 -28.43 -49.62 40.62
C ARG A 4 -28.26 -49.46 39.10
N MET A 5 -29.05 -50.16 38.29
CA MET A 5 -28.98 -50.13 36.83
C MET A 5 -29.65 -48.87 36.27
N LEU A 6 -30.78 -48.45 36.86
CA LEU A 6 -31.43 -47.17 36.57
C LEU A 6 -30.53 -45.98 36.88
N ARG A 7 -29.85 -46.00 38.04
CA ARG A 7 -28.91 -44.95 38.42
C ARG A 7 -27.69 -44.88 37.49
N ARG A 8 -27.15 -46.03 37.06
CA ARG A 8 -26.04 -46.07 36.07
C ARG A 8 -26.47 -45.52 34.72
N LEU A 9 -27.66 -45.87 34.23
CA LEU A 9 -28.20 -45.35 32.98
C LEU A 9 -28.45 -43.83 33.06
N GLY A 10 -28.96 -43.32 34.19
CA GLY A 10 -29.13 -41.88 34.40
C GLY A 10 -27.81 -41.11 34.39
N VAL A 11 -26.77 -41.64 35.06
CA VAL A 11 -25.43 -41.03 35.04
C VAL A 11 -24.82 -41.05 33.64
N LEU A 12 -25.00 -42.13 32.90
CA LEU A 12 -24.48 -42.27 31.55
C LEU A 12 -25.17 -41.32 30.56
N GLY A 13 -26.50 -41.18 30.68
CA GLY A 13 -27.26 -40.19 29.91
C GLY A 13 -26.84 -38.75 30.21
N LEU A 14 -26.62 -38.41 31.49
CA LEU A 14 -26.14 -37.09 31.89
C LEU A 14 -24.72 -36.81 31.35
N ALA A 15 -23.82 -37.79 31.41
CA ALA A 15 -22.47 -37.66 30.89
C ALA A 15 -22.45 -37.39 29.38
N VAL A 16 -23.29 -38.11 28.62
CA VAL A 16 -23.45 -37.89 27.17
C VAL A 16 -24.01 -36.49 26.90
N LEU A 17 -25.02 -36.05 27.65
CA LEU A 17 -25.61 -34.73 27.49
C LEU A 17 -24.57 -33.62 27.73
N VAL A 18 -23.78 -33.74 28.80
CA VAL A 18 -22.70 -32.79 29.12
C VAL A 18 -21.64 -32.80 28.03
N PHE A 19 -21.26 -33.97 27.53
CA PHE A 19 -20.27 -34.09 26.44
C PHE A 19 -20.75 -33.39 25.16
N VAL A 20 -22.01 -33.58 24.77
CA VAL A 20 -22.61 -32.89 23.62
C VAL A 20 -22.69 -31.39 23.86
N ALA A 21 -23.03 -30.93 25.07
CA ALA A 21 -23.06 -29.52 25.40
C ALA A 21 -21.65 -28.88 25.32
N VAL A 22 -20.62 -29.56 25.82
CA VAL A 22 -19.22 -29.09 25.75
C VAL A 22 -18.74 -29.03 24.30
N LEU A 23 -19.05 -30.03 23.47
CA LEU A 23 -18.70 -30.01 22.05
C LEU A 23 -19.46 -28.92 21.28
N GLY A 24 -20.76 -28.78 21.52
CA GLY A 24 -21.58 -27.76 20.86
C GLY A 24 -21.17 -26.34 21.23
N LEU A 25 -20.84 -26.10 22.50
CA LEU A 25 -20.41 -24.78 22.97
C LEU A 25 -18.91 -24.51 22.76
N GLY A 26 -18.08 -25.54 22.63
CA GLY A 26 -16.62 -25.41 22.50
C GLY A 26 -16.11 -25.29 21.06
N VAL A 27 -16.83 -25.83 20.07
CA VAL A 27 -16.39 -25.81 18.67
C VAL A 27 -16.44 -24.41 18.06
N VAL A 28 -17.48 -23.62 18.36
CA VAL A 28 -17.63 -22.24 17.88
C VAL A 28 -16.48 -21.34 18.35
N PRO A 29 -16.21 -21.19 19.68
CA PRO A 29 -15.11 -20.36 20.15
C PRO A 29 -13.73 -20.86 19.69
N PHE A 30 -13.56 -22.16 19.42
CA PHE A 30 -12.31 -22.69 18.89
C PHE A 30 -12.09 -22.31 17.42
N ARG A 31 -13.14 -22.36 16.59
CA ARG A 31 -13.08 -21.94 15.18
C ARG A 31 -12.87 -20.43 15.06
N ASP A 32 -13.65 -19.65 15.81
CA ASP A 32 -13.53 -18.19 15.81
C ASP A 32 -12.12 -17.74 16.23
N TRP A 33 -11.50 -18.42 17.21
CA TRP A 33 -10.13 -18.14 17.62
C TRP A 33 -9.10 -18.43 16.53
N LEU A 34 -9.28 -19.52 15.76
CA LEU A 34 -8.41 -19.85 14.62
C LEU A 34 -8.55 -18.81 13.50
N ASP A 35 -9.78 -18.44 13.15
CA ASP A 35 -10.07 -17.45 12.11
C ASP A 35 -9.54 -16.06 12.50
N GLN A 36 -9.70 -15.66 13.76
CA GLN A 36 -9.13 -14.43 14.29
C GLN A 36 -7.60 -14.43 14.23
N ARG A 37 -6.96 -15.57 14.52
CA ARG A 37 -5.50 -15.68 14.48
C ARG A 37 -4.97 -15.51 13.05
N GLU A 38 -5.61 -16.12 12.07
CA GLU A 38 -5.26 -15.98 10.66
C GLU A 38 -5.45 -14.53 10.18
N THR A 39 -6.62 -13.94 10.48
CA THR A 39 -6.94 -12.55 10.16
C THR A 39 -5.92 -11.58 10.78
N LEU A 40 -5.54 -11.77 12.04
CA LEU A 40 -4.54 -10.94 12.71
C LEU A 40 -3.14 -11.10 12.09
N GLY A 41 -2.81 -12.27 11.55
CA GLY A 41 -1.57 -12.49 10.82
C GLY A 41 -1.53 -11.69 9.52
N ASP A 42 -2.59 -11.80 8.73
CA ASP A 42 -2.71 -11.08 7.45
C ASP A 42 -2.69 -9.55 7.64
N LEU A 43 -3.49 -9.03 8.58
CA LEU A 43 -3.52 -7.60 8.88
C LEU A 43 -2.15 -7.07 9.34
N ARG A 44 -1.40 -7.84 10.14
CA ARG A 44 -0.03 -7.46 10.53
C ARG A 44 0.92 -7.44 9.35
N GLY A 45 0.78 -8.38 8.42
CA GLY A 45 1.52 -8.37 7.15
C GLY A 45 1.25 -7.10 6.35
N GLN A 46 -0.03 -6.79 6.14
CA GLN A 46 -0.45 -5.58 5.41
C GLN A 46 0.09 -4.29 6.06
N VAL A 47 0.03 -4.17 7.40
CA VAL A 47 0.59 -3.02 8.12
C VAL A 47 2.10 -2.92 7.92
N SER A 48 2.82 -4.02 8.07
CA SER A 48 4.28 -4.06 7.86
C SER A 48 4.67 -3.62 6.45
N ASP A 49 3.94 -4.07 5.43
CA ASP A 49 4.19 -3.71 4.03
C ASP A 49 3.96 -2.21 3.79
N ILE A 50 2.86 -1.66 4.31
CA ILE A 50 2.55 -0.22 4.22
C ILE A 50 3.60 0.61 4.96
N GLU A 51 4.01 0.22 6.16
CA GLU A 51 5.06 0.91 6.92
C GLU A 51 6.40 0.89 6.18
N HIS A 52 6.74 -0.23 5.54
CA HIS A 52 7.96 -0.31 4.73
C HIS A 52 7.90 0.64 3.53
N GLN A 53 6.77 0.68 2.82
CA GLN A 53 6.56 1.62 1.71
C GLN A 53 6.61 3.07 2.16
N ASN A 54 5.94 3.40 3.28
CA ASN A 54 5.94 4.75 3.84
C ASN A 54 7.36 5.21 4.19
N ARG A 55 8.17 4.38 4.85
CA ARG A 55 9.58 4.71 5.13
C ARG A 55 10.37 4.97 3.85
N ALA A 56 10.15 4.18 2.80
CA ALA A 56 10.81 4.40 1.52
C ALA A 56 10.38 5.71 0.85
N TYR A 57 9.11 6.09 0.97
CA TYR A 57 8.62 7.38 0.49
C TYR A 57 9.17 8.55 1.30
N GLU A 58 9.22 8.45 2.63
CA GLU A 58 9.79 9.47 3.52
C GLU A 58 11.25 9.77 3.14
N LEU A 59 12.08 8.73 2.98
CA LEU A 59 13.47 8.90 2.55
C LEU A 59 13.58 9.57 1.17
N ARG A 60 12.66 9.28 0.26
CA ARG A 60 12.65 9.89 -1.07
C ARG A 60 12.22 11.35 -1.01
N VAL A 61 11.21 11.67 -0.21
CA VAL A 61 10.75 13.03 0.04
C VAL A 61 11.89 13.85 0.65
N ASP A 62 12.59 13.31 1.64
CA ASP A 62 13.73 13.98 2.27
C ASP A 62 14.86 14.24 1.26
N ALA A 63 15.21 13.26 0.44
CA ALA A 63 16.23 13.42 -0.60
C ALA A 63 15.83 14.48 -1.64
N LEU A 64 14.56 14.51 -2.05
CA LEU A 64 14.04 15.46 -3.05
C LEU A 64 13.88 16.89 -2.52
N ASN A 65 13.68 17.05 -1.22
CA ASN A 65 13.49 18.37 -0.58
C ASN A 65 14.80 19.05 -0.18
N THR A 66 15.96 18.50 -0.56
CA THR A 66 17.22 19.19 -0.36
C THR A 66 17.38 20.35 -1.34
N ASP A 67 17.95 21.47 -0.90
CA ASP A 67 18.20 22.64 -1.75
C ASP A 67 19.02 22.28 -2.99
N GLU A 68 20.00 21.37 -2.84
CA GLU A 68 20.84 20.88 -3.94
C GLU A 68 20.02 20.12 -5.00
N GLU A 69 19.15 19.20 -4.61
CA GLU A 69 18.33 18.41 -5.54
C GLU A 69 17.26 19.28 -6.21
N ILE A 70 16.68 20.23 -5.46
CA ILE A 70 15.76 21.22 -5.99
C ILE A 70 16.46 22.07 -7.04
N GLU A 71 17.64 22.64 -6.73
CA GLU A 71 18.41 23.45 -7.68
C GLU A 71 18.81 22.61 -8.91
N ARG A 72 19.30 21.38 -8.71
CA ARG A 72 19.70 20.50 -9.82
C ARG A 72 18.55 20.27 -10.80
N ARG A 73 17.34 19.99 -10.32
CA ARG A 73 16.15 19.81 -11.17
C ARG A 73 15.66 21.11 -11.78
N ALA A 74 15.62 22.19 -11.02
CA ALA A 74 15.30 23.52 -11.53
C ALA A 74 16.16 23.90 -12.74
N ARG A 75 17.46 23.61 -12.67
CA ARG A 75 18.41 23.89 -13.75
C ARG A 75 18.27 22.89 -14.91
N ALA A 76 18.16 21.60 -14.61
CA ALA A 76 18.12 20.55 -15.63
C ALA A 76 16.79 20.48 -16.41
N GLU A 77 15.66 20.64 -15.71
CA GLU A 77 14.31 20.42 -16.28
C GLU A 77 13.67 21.74 -16.72
N TYR A 78 14.04 22.86 -16.08
CA TYR A 78 13.39 24.16 -16.31
C TYR A 78 14.34 25.26 -16.79
N ASN A 79 15.64 24.97 -16.96
CA ASN A 79 16.68 25.94 -17.36
C ASN A 79 16.71 27.20 -16.49
N LEU A 80 16.31 27.09 -15.22
CA LEU A 80 16.41 28.20 -14.28
C LEU A 80 17.88 28.53 -14.02
N VAL A 81 18.18 29.80 -13.79
CA VAL A 81 19.51 30.30 -13.43
C VAL A 81 19.41 31.10 -12.13
N ARG A 82 20.53 31.24 -11.42
CA ARG A 82 20.59 32.08 -10.22
C ARG A 82 20.46 33.55 -10.58
N PHE A 83 20.14 34.37 -9.59
CA PHE A 83 19.93 35.81 -9.78
C PHE A 83 21.18 36.53 -10.30
N ASP A 84 22.38 36.04 -9.96
CA ASP A 84 23.68 36.57 -10.38
C ASP A 84 24.24 35.92 -11.65
N GLU A 85 23.45 35.08 -12.33
CA GLU A 85 23.84 34.37 -13.55
C GLU A 85 23.06 34.87 -14.77
N GLU A 86 23.68 34.78 -15.95
CA GLU A 86 23.04 35.11 -17.24
C GLU A 86 22.83 33.85 -18.08
N ALA A 87 21.60 33.65 -18.55
CA ALA A 87 21.25 32.55 -19.44
C ALA A 87 21.43 32.95 -20.92
N TYR A 88 22.20 32.16 -21.67
CA TYR A 88 22.37 32.34 -23.11
C TYR A 88 21.69 31.18 -23.86
N ALA A 89 20.75 31.50 -24.75
CA ALA A 89 20.15 30.51 -25.64
C ALA A 89 20.89 30.50 -26.97
N VAL A 90 21.46 29.35 -27.34
CA VAL A 90 22.04 29.16 -28.67
C VAL A 90 20.93 28.65 -29.58
N LEU A 91 20.60 29.44 -30.60
CA LEU A 91 19.68 28.98 -31.63
C LEU A 91 20.31 27.78 -32.36
N PRO A 92 19.54 26.71 -32.62
CA PRO A 92 20.03 25.66 -33.50
C PRO A 92 20.38 26.29 -34.86
N PRO A 93 21.32 25.69 -35.61
CA PRO A 93 21.58 26.13 -36.97
C PRO A 93 20.25 26.21 -37.74
N PRO A 94 20.08 27.22 -38.60
CA PRO A 94 18.83 27.40 -39.33
C PRO A 94 18.48 26.08 -40.02
N GLY A 95 17.25 25.61 -39.78
CA GLY A 95 16.71 24.48 -40.54
C GLY A 95 16.59 24.82 -42.01
N ASP A 96 16.23 23.83 -42.83
CA ASP A 96 15.95 24.07 -44.24
C ASP A 96 15.00 25.26 -44.40
N VAL A 97 15.33 26.15 -45.34
CA VAL A 97 14.53 27.33 -45.64
C VAL A 97 13.14 26.85 -46.05
N MET A 98 12.15 26.94 -45.18
CA MET A 98 10.76 26.77 -45.60
C MET A 98 10.40 28.00 -46.44
N GLU A 99 10.23 27.80 -47.74
CA GLU A 99 9.61 28.80 -48.59
C GLU A 99 8.22 29.10 -48.04
N ALA A 100 8.01 30.35 -47.64
CA ALA A 100 6.70 30.82 -47.23
C ALA A 100 5.73 30.66 -48.42
N PRO A 101 4.53 30.08 -48.22
CA PRO A 101 3.52 30.04 -49.27
C PRO A 101 3.22 31.43 -49.81
N ASP A 102 3.06 31.58 -51.13
CA ASP A 102 2.68 32.85 -51.78
C ASP A 102 1.18 33.19 -51.58
N ILE A 103 0.69 33.01 -50.36
CA ILE A 103 -0.67 33.33 -49.93
C ILE A 103 -0.62 34.21 -48.68
N TRP A 104 -1.53 35.18 -48.61
CA TRP A 104 -1.72 36.02 -47.43
C TRP A 104 -1.93 35.15 -46.16
N PRO A 105 -1.33 35.49 -45.00
CA PRO A 105 -0.54 36.70 -44.67
C PRO A 105 0.97 36.58 -44.91
N PHE A 106 1.45 35.56 -45.63
CA PHE A 106 2.87 35.21 -45.70
C PHE A 106 3.64 35.80 -46.90
N ARG A 107 3.06 36.75 -47.64
CA ARG A 107 3.78 37.48 -48.70
C ARG A 107 4.93 38.30 -48.08
N GLY A 108 6.17 37.88 -48.33
CA GLY A 108 7.40 38.66 -48.14
C GLY A 108 7.91 39.16 -49.48
#